data_AF-A0A2V9ZF84-F1
#
_entry.id   AF-A0A2V9ZF84-F1
#
_cell.length_a   1.000
_cell.length_b   1.000
_cell.length_c   1.000
_cell.angle_alpha   90.00
_cell.angle_beta   90.00
_cell.angle_gamma   90.00
#
_symmetry.space_group_name_H-M   'P 1'
#
loop_
_entity.id
_entity.type
_entity.pdbx_description
1 polymer ?
#
loop_
_entity_poly.entity_id
_entity_poly.type
_entity_poly.pdbx_seq_one_letter_code
_entity_poly.pdbx_strand_id
1 'polypeptide(L)'
;MRAMRLFAGVVSAMLLAAVMAGAQQSSGEKQSAGATPQHANSAPRQTQTAPTQGAQLADAANDAAGREPGKSEDENAQFKQSPSVKWVARHLGITVDQAYWLSVFLNFIIVAALIGFFAKKMLPTMFRQRTAGIQKGMEEARRASEDANRRLREIEDKLSRLDAEIAQLRATAAAQGDEEAARLKAAAEQEQRRIIETAEQEISAAANTARRDLKAYSAELAVGLAEKRIKVDAATDQELVRDFVDQLGRNGRQ
;
A
#
# COMPACT_ATOMS: atom_id res chain seq x y z
N MET A 1 -52.97 29.58 -22.48
CA MET A 1 -51.86 29.02 -21.65
C MET A 1 -50.81 28.20 -22.43
N ARG A 2 -50.97 27.89 -23.72
CA ARG A 2 -49.96 27.15 -24.51
C ARG A 2 -48.79 28.02 -25.02
N ALA A 3 -49.03 29.30 -25.31
CA ALA A 3 -47.99 30.23 -25.79
C ALA A 3 -46.91 30.55 -24.73
N MET A 4 -47.25 30.54 -23.44
CA MET A 4 -46.32 30.88 -22.36
C MET A 4 -45.33 29.75 -22.03
N ARG A 5 -45.68 28.49 -22.33
CA ARG A 5 -44.79 27.33 -22.16
C ARG A 5 -43.78 27.18 -23.30
N LEU A 6 -44.13 27.65 -24.50
CA LEU A 6 -43.22 27.62 -25.66
C LEU A 6 -42.11 28.69 -25.53
N PHE A 7 -42.41 29.88 -25.00
CA PHE A 7 -41.40 30.91 -24.74
C PHE A 7 -40.43 30.54 -23.60
N ALA A 8 -40.91 29.86 -22.54
CA ALA A 8 -40.05 29.38 -21.45
C ALA A 8 -39.10 28.26 -21.89
N GLY A 9 -39.52 27.40 -22.83
CA GLY A 9 -38.67 26.35 -23.39
C GLY A 9 -37.55 26.89 -24.30
N VAL A 10 -37.83 27.93 -25.10
CA VAL A 10 -36.85 28.52 -26.02
C VAL A 10 -35.75 29.29 -25.28
N VAL A 11 -36.09 30.03 -24.22
CA VAL A 11 -35.10 30.76 -23.41
C VAL A 11 -34.24 29.80 -22.57
N SER A 12 -34.81 28.71 -22.06
CA SER A 12 -34.04 27.68 -21.33
C SER A 12 -33.15 26.84 -22.26
N ALA A 13 -33.55 26.60 -23.52
CA ALA A 13 -32.73 25.89 -24.51
C ALA A 13 -31.57 26.76 -25.04
N MET A 14 -31.79 28.07 -25.18
CA MET A 14 -30.75 29.00 -25.63
C MET A 14 -29.66 29.23 -24.58
N LEU A 15 -30.00 29.14 -23.29
CA LEU A 15 -29.03 29.22 -22.18
C LEU A 15 -28.22 27.91 -22.00
N LEU A 16 -28.78 26.76 -22.40
CA LEU A 16 -28.07 25.47 -22.35
C LEU A 16 -27.07 25.32 -23.50
N ALA A 17 -27.35 25.89 -24.68
CA ALA A 17 -26.45 25.87 -25.83
C ALA A 17 -25.19 26.76 -25.63
N ALA A 18 -25.29 27.85 -24.86
CA ALA A 18 -24.16 28.73 -24.57
C ALA A 18 -23.18 28.14 -23.54
N VAL A 19 -23.62 27.21 -22.68
CA VAL A 19 -22.76 26.56 -21.67
C VAL A 19 -21.92 25.41 -22.28
N MET A 20 -22.37 24.79 -23.37
CA MET A 20 -21.63 23.72 -24.07
C MET A 20 -20.54 24.25 -25.02
N ALA A 21 -20.63 25.50 -25.49
CA ALA A 21 -19.62 26.10 -26.36
C ALA A 21 -18.39 26.64 -25.59
N GLY A 22 -18.46 26.79 -24.27
CA GLY A 22 -17.39 27.33 -23.43
C GLY A 22 -16.41 26.30 -22.85
N ALA A 23 -16.61 25.00 -23.09
CA ALA A 23 -15.85 23.94 -22.40
C ALA A 23 -14.72 23.29 -23.22
N GLN A 24 -14.44 23.72 -24.46
CA GLN A 24 -13.52 22.99 -25.34
C GLN A 24 -12.23 23.72 -25.73
N GLN A 25 -11.87 24.81 -25.06
CA GLN A 25 -10.68 25.58 -25.39
C GLN A 25 -9.85 25.91 -24.15
N SER A 26 -9.19 24.91 -23.55
CA SER A 26 -7.94 25.10 -22.77
C SER A 26 -7.59 23.83 -21.99
N SER A 27 -6.74 22.98 -22.56
CA SER A 27 -5.77 22.22 -21.77
C SER A 27 -4.79 21.51 -22.71
N GLY A 28 -3.62 22.13 -22.91
CA GLY A 28 -2.50 21.52 -23.60
C GLY A 28 -1.21 22.31 -23.42
N GLU A 29 -0.50 22.09 -22.30
CA GLU A 29 0.96 22.13 -22.18
C GLU A 29 1.35 21.29 -20.95
N LYS A 30 1.86 20.06 -21.14
CA LYS A 30 3.27 19.63 -21.30
C LYS A 30 4.08 19.56 -20.01
N GLN A 31 4.40 18.32 -19.61
CA GLN A 31 5.69 17.99 -19.01
C GLN A 31 6.17 16.62 -19.52
N SER A 32 7.46 16.55 -19.81
CA SER A 32 8.17 15.55 -20.63
C SER A 32 8.94 14.55 -19.77
N ALA A 33 9.05 13.29 -20.21
CA ALA A 33 10.35 12.61 -20.43
C ALA A 33 10.17 11.17 -21.00
N GLY A 34 10.90 10.83 -22.07
CA GLY A 34 11.27 9.43 -22.37
C GLY A 34 11.23 8.95 -23.84
N ALA A 35 12.36 9.11 -24.55
CA ALA A 35 12.99 8.15 -25.48
C ALA A 35 12.48 7.89 -26.95
N THR A 36 13.27 8.45 -27.90
CA THR A 36 13.84 7.85 -29.15
C THR A 36 12.94 7.60 -30.42
N PRO A 37 13.49 7.38 -31.64
CA PRO A 37 13.75 8.43 -32.65
C PRO A 37 13.17 8.19 -34.07
N GLN A 38 13.22 9.25 -34.90
CA GLN A 38 13.42 9.31 -36.37
C GLN A 38 12.56 8.46 -37.33
N HIS A 39 11.87 9.13 -38.28
CA HIS A 39 12.33 9.22 -39.68
C HIS A 39 11.55 10.26 -40.49
N ALA A 40 12.28 10.83 -41.45
CA ALA A 40 11.92 11.94 -42.31
C ALA A 40 10.97 11.58 -43.46
N ASN A 41 10.17 12.55 -43.91
CA ASN A 41 10.09 12.80 -45.35
C ASN A 41 9.76 14.28 -45.65
N SER A 42 10.39 14.77 -46.71
CA SER A 42 10.54 16.16 -47.12
C SER A 42 9.67 16.51 -48.32
N ALA A 43 9.04 17.69 -48.30
CA ALA A 43 8.61 18.48 -49.47
C ALA A 43 8.41 19.96 -49.07
N PRO A 44 8.52 20.94 -49.99
CA PRO A 44 9.33 22.15 -49.79
C PRO A 44 8.57 23.35 -49.17
N ARG A 45 9.32 24.17 -48.44
CA ARG A 45 8.90 25.48 -47.92
C ARG A 45 9.03 26.54 -49.00
N GLN A 46 7.91 27.11 -49.42
CA GLN A 46 7.88 28.40 -50.11
C GLN A 46 7.99 29.51 -49.06
N THR A 47 9.02 30.33 -49.21
CA THR A 47 9.21 31.63 -48.57
C THR A 47 8.27 32.63 -49.23
N GLN A 48 7.30 33.17 -48.49
CA GLN A 48 6.61 34.40 -48.87
C GLN A 48 6.58 35.36 -47.69
N THR A 49 7.45 36.36 -47.81
CA THR A 49 7.43 37.66 -47.15
C THR A 49 6.15 38.41 -47.49
N ALA A 50 5.36 38.77 -46.49
CA ALA A 50 4.20 39.65 -46.64
C ALA A 50 4.64 41.14 -46.60
N PRO A 51 4.21 41.97 -47.57
CA PRO A 51 4.46 43.41 -47.60
C PRO A 51 3.27 44.25 -47.07
N THR A 52 3.60 45.43 -46.53
CA THR A 52 2.83 46.70 -46.55
C THR A 52 1.44 46.78 -45.89
N GLN A 53 1.40 46.92 -44.55
CA GLN A 53 0.22 47.38 -43.79
C GLN A 53 0.17 48.91 -43.55
N GLY A 54 1.23 49.65 -43.87
CA GLY A 54 1.31 51.10 -43.62
C GLY A 54 0.51 51.99 -44.59
N ALA A 55 0.22 51.52 -45.80
CA ALA A 55 -0.45 52.33 -46.82
C ALA A 55 -2.00 52.31 -46.73
N GLN A 56 -2.60 51.30 -46.08
CA GLN A 56 -4.05 51.18 -45.95
C GLN A 56 -4.63 52.00 -44.78
N LEU A 57 -3.79 52.41 -43.83
CA LEU A 57 -4.19 53.24 -42.69
C LEU A 57 -4.27 54.73 -43.05
N ALA A 58 -3.59 55.17 -44.12
CA ALA A 58 -3.59 56.56 -44.57
C ALA A 58 -4.84 56.92 -45.39
N ASP A 59 -5.34 56.00 -46.23
CA ASP A 59 -6.61 56.21 -46.98
C ASP A 59 -7.83 56.15 -46.05
N ALA A 60 -7.84 55.24 -45.08
CA ALA A 60 -8.93 55.14 -44.10
C ALA A 60 -9.07 56.36 -43.17
N ALA A 61 -7.96 57.08 -42.93
CA ALA A 61 -7.95 58.30 -42.13
C ALA A 61 -8.49 59.52 -42.90
N ASN A 62 -8.37 59.54 -44.24
CA ASN A 62 -8.82 60.63 -45.09
C ASN A 62 -10.34 60.55 -45.38
N ASP A 63 -10.90 59.34 -45.45
CA ASP A 63 -12.35 59.12 -45.56
C ASP A 63 -13.15 59.48 -44.29
N ALA A 64 -12.48 59.54 -43.14
CA ALA A 64 -13.10 59.91 -41.86
C ALA A 64 -13.18 61.43 -41.64
N ALA A 65 -12.44 62.24 -42.41
CA ALA A 65 -12.33 63.69 -42.20
C ALA A 65 -13.26 64.55 -43.10
N GLY A 66 -14.10 63.92 -43.93
CA GLY A 66 -14.84 64.58 -45.02
C GLY A 66 -16.38 64.64 -44.93
N ARG A 67 -17.02 64.46 -43.76
CA ARG A 67 -18.48 64.68 -43.63
C ARG A 67 -18.82 65.84 -42.68
N GLU A 68 -19.27 66.93 -43.29
CA GLU A 68 -20.04 68.02 -42.67
C GLU A 68 -21.30 67.49 -41.93
N PRO A 69 -21.78 68.19 -40.88
CA PRO A 69 -22.86 67.72 -40.00
C PRO A 69 -24.24 68.01 -40.61
N GLY A 70 -24.87 66.99 -41.18
CA GLY A 70 -26.21 67.07 -41.77
C GLY A 70 -27.15 66.00 -41.23
N LYS A 71 -28.11 66.42 -40.39
CA LYS A 71 -29.49 65.90 -40.21
C LYS A 71 -29.70 64.37 -40.15
N SER A 72 -29.90 63.89 -38.93
CA SER A 72 -30.96 62.94 -38.50
C SER A 72 -31.45 61.85 -39.48
N GLU A 73 -31.10 60.60 -39.22
CA GLU A 73 -32.02 59.48 -39.49
C GLU A 73 -32.09 58.55 -38.28
N ASP A 74 -33.28 58.50 -37.69
CA ASP A 74 -33.68 57.81 -36.48
C ASP A 74 -33.81 56.31 -36.83
N GLU A 75 -32.72 55.53 -36.73
CA GLU A 75 -32.67 54.08 -37.04
C GLU A 75 -33.70 53.26 -36.22
N ASN A 76 -34.32 53.85 -35.20
CA ASN A 76 -35.40 53.27 -34.41
C ASN A 76 -36.82 53.55 -34.97
N ALA A 77 -36.96 54.28 -36.08
CA ALA A 77 -38.26 54.58 -36.69
C ALA A 77 -39.03 53.33 -37.13
N GLN A 78 -38.32 52.26 -37.51
CA GLN A 78 -38.93 51.00 -37.93
C GLN A 78 -39.59 50.25 -36.76
N PHE A 79 -39.02 50.33 -35.56
CA PHE A 79 -39.59 49.73 -34.34
C PHE A 79 -40.77 50.52 -33.77
N LYS A 80 -40.82 51.84 -34.01
CA LYS A 80 -41.96 52.71 -33.64
C LYS A 80 -43.25 52.40 -34.42
N GLN A 81 -43.16 51.71 -35.55
CA GLN A 81 -44.30 51.45 -36.45
C GLN A 81 -44.86 50.02 -36.43
N SER A 82 -44.46 49.18 -35.47
CA SER A 82 -44.93 47.80 -35.35
C SER A 82 -46.46 47.68 -35.06
N PRO A 83 -47.18 46.68 -35.61
CA PRO A 83 -48.61 46.45 -35.38
C PRO A 83 -49.01 46.35 -33.90
N SER A 84 -48.12 45.82 -33.05
CA SER A 84 -48.34 45.72 -31.60
C SER A 84 -48.26 47.07 -30.88
N VAL A 85 -47.47 48.01 -31.40
CA VAL A 85 -47.37 49.39 -30.86
C VAL A 85 -48.56 50.24 -31.32
N LYS A 86 -49.02 50.05 -32.58
CA LYS A 86 -50.22 50.71 -33.11
C LYS A 86 -51.53 50.26 -32.44
N TRP A 87 -51.63 48.99 -32.02
CA TRP A 87 -52.81 48.48 -31.32
C TRP A 87 -52.99 49.13 -29.93
N VAL A 88 -51.89 49.30 -29.18
CA VAL A 88 -51.87 49.97 -27.88
C VAL A 88 -52.12 51.48 -28.04
N ALA A 89 -51.52 52.12 -29.04
CA ALA A 89 -51.72 53.55 -29.33
C ALA A 89 -53.18 53.89 -29.67
N ARG A 90 -53.89 53.00 -30.38
CA ARG A 90 -55.29 53.21 -30.77
C ARG A 90 -56.27 53.07 -29.59
N HIS A 91 -55.93 52.27 -28.57
CA HIS A 91 -56.81 52.07 -27.40
C HIS A 91 -56.60 53.08 -26.27
N LEU A 92 -55.44 53.76 -26.22
CA LEU A 92 -55.08 54.65 -25.11
C LEU A 92 -54.87 56.12 -25.50
N GLY A 93 -54.99 56.50 -26.78
CA GLY A 93 -55.01 57.92 -27.18
C GLY A 93 -53.78 58.72 -26.74
N ILE A 94 -52.58 58.12 -26.75
CA ILE A 94 -51.32 58.74 -26.33
C ILE A 94 -50.23 58.47 -27.39
N THR A 95 -49.30 59.41 -27.54
CA THR A 95 -48.16 59.42 -28.48
C THR A 95 -47.29 58.15 -28.44
N VAL A 96 -46.97 57.65 -29.64
CA VAL A 96 -46.27 56.37 -29.92
C VAL A 96 -44.92 56.20 -29.20
N ASP A 97 -44.18 57.29 -28.96
CA ASP A 97 -42.87 57.25 -28.30
C ASP A 97 -42.95 56.90 -26.80
N GLN A 98 -44.03 57.26 -26.10
CA GLN A 98 -44.18 57.01 -24.66
C GLN A 98 -44.60 55.57 -24.36
N ALA A 99 -45.42 54.97 -25.25
CA ALA A 99 -45.81 53.57 -25.14
C ALA A 99 -44.62 52.62 -25.37
N TYR A 100 -43.70 52.98 -26.28
CA TYR A 100 -42.46 52.24 -26.51
C TYR A 100 -41.58 52.17 -25.25
N TRP A 101 -41.25 53.30 -24.65
CA TRP A 101 -40.45 53.34 -23.41
C TRP A 101 -41.11 52.60 -22.25
N LEU A 102 -42.44 52.69 -22.11
CA LEU A 102 -43.17 51.94 -21.09
C LEU A 102 -43.08 50.43 -21.31
N SER A 103 -43.21 49.98 -22.56
CA SER A 103 -43.08 48.55 -22.91
C SER A 103 -41.67 48.00 -22.67
N VAL A 104 -40.64 48.78 -22.96
CA VAL A 104 -39.24 48.41 -22.72
C VAL A 104 -38.97 48.31 -21.22
N PHE A 105 -39.44 49.30 -20.45
CA PHE A 105 -39.29 49.29 -18.99
C PHE A 105 -40.05 48.13 -18.35
N LEU A 106 -41.28 47.85 -18.80
CA LEU A 106 -42.06 46.71 -18.32
C LEU A 106 -41.40 45.37 -18.66
N ASN A 107 -40.85 45.23 -19.88
CA ASN A 107 -40.09 44.04 -20.27
C ASN A 107 -38.84 43.86 -19.40
N PHE A 108 -38.07 44.93 -19.18
CA PHE A 108 -36.90 44.91 -18.31
C PHE A 108 -37.26 44.49 -16.89
N ILE A 109 -38.35 45.03 -16.31
CA ILE A 109 -38.81 44.61 -14.98
C ILE A 109 -39.20 43.13 -14.95
N ILE A 110 -39.90 42.64 -15.98
CA ILE A 110 -40.29 41.21 -16.04
C ILE A 110 -39.05 40.32 -16.09
N VAL A 111 -38.06 40.66 -16.92
CA VAL A 111 -36.80 39.89 -17.03
C VAL A 111 -35.97 40.01 -15.75
N ALA A 112 -35.83 41.20 -15.18
CA ALA A 112 -35.12 41.44 -13.93
C ALA A 112 -35.78 40.72 -12.74
N ALA A 113 -37.11 40.70 -12.67
CA ALA A 113 -37.85 39.96 -11.65
C ALA A 113 -37.65 38.44 -11.81
N LEU A 114 -37.64 37.92 -13.04
CA LEU A 114 -37.37 36.52 -13.31
C LEU A 114 -35.94 36.14 -12.89
N ILE A 115 -34.93 36.91 -13.33
CA ILE A 115 -33.53 36.69 -12.96
C ILE A 115 -33.36 36.81 -11.45
N GLY A 116 -33.93 37.84 -10.82
CA GLY A 116 -33.88 38.05 -9.37
C GLY A 116 -34.51 36.89 -8.59
N PHE A 117 -35.65 36.36 -9.05
CA PHE A 117 -36.30 35.20 -8.42
C PHE A 117 -35.45 33.93 -8.52
N PHE A 118 -34.88 33.64 -9.70
CA PHE A 118 -34.01 32.48 -9.89
C PHE A 118 -32.68 32.64 -9.14
N ALA A 119 -32.06 33.83 -9.17
CA ALA A 119 -30.84 34.13 -8.46
C ALA A 119 -31.03 33.98 -6.94
N LYS A 120 -32.11 34.53 -6.38
CA LYS A 120 -32.44 34.40 -4.95
C LYS A 120 -32.61 32.94 -4.52
N LYS A 121 -33.08 32.06 -5.42
CA LYS A 121 -33.24 30.63 -5.14
C LYS A 121 -31.92 29.84 -5.29
N MET A 122 -31.11 30.14 -6.30
CA MET A 122 -29.94 29.33 -6.67
C MET A 122 -28.62 29.78 -6.01
N LEU A 123 -28.34 31.09 -5.93
CA LEU A 123 -27.10 31.63 -5.35
C LEU A 123 -26.83 31.15 -3.91
N PRO A 124 -27.78 31.27 -2.96
CA PRO A 124 -27.48 30.90 -1.57
C PRO A 124 -27.18 29.40 -1.42
N THR A 125 -27.78 28.55 -2.27
CA THR A 125 -27.53 27.11 -2.27
C THR A 125 -26.10 26.80 -2.71
N MET A 126 -25.60 27.44 -3.78
CA MET A 126 -24.24 27.23 -4.29
C MET A 126 -23.17 27.71 -3.31
N PHE A 127 -23.34 28.90 -2.71
CA PHE A 127 -22.40 29.38 -1.70
C PHE A 127 -22.40 28.49 -0.45
N ARG A 128 -23.58 28.07 0.02
CA ARG A 128 -23.67 27.19 1.20
C ARG A 128 -23.04 25.82 0.94
N GLN A 129 -23.20 25.26 -0.26
CA GLN A 129 -22.53 24.01 -0.66
C GLN A 129 -21.00 24.17 -0.69
N ARG A 130 -20.49 25.28 -1.26
CA ARG A 130 -19.03 25.55 -1.27
C ARG A 130 -18.48 25.73 0.14
N THR A 131 -19.14 26.52 0.99
CA THR A 131 -18.73 26.70 2.39
C THR A 131 -18.78 25.39 3.17
N ALA A 132 -19.83 24.58 2.99
CA ALA A 132 -19.92 23.26 3.61
C ALA A 132 -18.80 22.32 3.13
N GLY A 133 -18.44 22.36 1.84
CA GLY A 133 -17.31 21.61 1.30
C GLY A 133 -15.96 22.02 1.90
N ILE A 134 -15.71 23.33 2.04
CA ILE A 134 -14.50 23.85 2.68
C ILE A 134 -14.45 23.45 4.16
N GLN A 135 -15.56 23.62 4.88
CA GLN A 135 -15.63 23.28 6.30
C GLN A 135 -15.42 21.78 6.54
N LYS A 136 -16.04 20.94 5.69
CA LYS A 136 -15.80 19.50 5.69
C LYS A 136 -14.34 19.16 5.38
N GLY A 137 -13.74 19.79 4.37
CA GLY A 137 -12.33 19.57 4.03
C GLY A 137 -11.38 19.99 5.15
N MET A 138 -11.66 21.09 5.85
CA MET A 138 -10.88 21.50 7.04
C MET A 138 -11.05 20.54 8.21
N GLU A 139 -12.26 20.04 8.45
CA GLU A 139 -12.51 19.05 9.50
C GLU A 139 -11.84 17.71 9.19
N GLU A 140 -11.90 17.24 7.95
CA GLU A 140 -11.20 16.04 7.50
C GLU A 140 -9.67 16.19 7.61
N ALA A 141 -9.13 17.33 7.19
CA ALA A 141 -7.70 17.63 7.34
C ALA A 141 -7.28 17.63 8.81
N ARG A 142 -8.08 18.26 9.69
CA ARG A 142 -7.82 18.29 11.13
C ARG A 142 -7.86 16.88 11.73
N ARG A 143 -8.87 16.08 11.40
CA ARG A 143 -8.98 14.68 11.86
C ARG A 143 -7.80 13.85 11.36
N ALA A 144 -7.40 14.01 10.10
CA ALA A 144 -6.24 13.32 9.55
C ALA A 144 -4.94 13.71 10.27
N SER A 145 -4.75 15.00 10.59
CA SER A 145 -3.60 15.46 11.37
C SER A 145 -3.62 14.94 12.81
N GLU A 146 -4.77 14.95 13.49
CA GLU A 146 -4.93 14.42 14.84
C GLU A 146 -4.66 12.90 14.88
N ASP A 147 -5.13 12.16 13.88
CA ASP A 147 -4.89 10.72 13.74
C ASP A 147 -3.42 10.42 13.44
N ALA A 148 -2.78 11.19 12.56
CA ALA A 148 -1.35 11.07 12.27
C ALA A 148 -0.50 11.34 13.52
N ASN A 149 -0.81 12.41 14.27
CA ASN A 149 -0.12 12.76 15.50
C ASN A 149 -0.32 11.69 16.58
N ARG A 150 -1.52 11.11 16.69
CA ARG A 150 -1.78 10.01 17.64
C ARG A 150 -0.94 8.78 17.29
N ARG A 151 -0.91 8.38 16.01
CA ARG A 151 -0.08 7.26 15.55
C ARG A 151 1.41 7.51 15.76
N LEU A 152 1.86 8.74 15.53
CA LEU A 152 3.25 9.11 15.76
C LEU A 152 3.63 8.94 17.24
N ARG A 153 2.82 9.45 18.16
CA ARG A 153 3.02 9.27 19.61
C ARG A 153 3.03 7.80 20.01
N GLU A 154 2.11 7.00 19.48
CA GLU A 154 2.09 5.55 19.75
C GLU A 154 3.37 4.84 19.26
N ILE A 155 3.92 5.27 18.12
CA ILE A 155 5.17 4.72 17.58
C ILE A 155 6.35 5.19 18.42
N GLU A 156 6.42 6.47 18.79
CA GLU A 156 7.46 7.02 19.66
C GLU A 156 7.47 6.33 21.03
N ASP A 157 6.30 6.13 21.64
CA ASP A 157 6.15 5.39 22.89
C ASP A 157 6.65 3.95 22.74
N LYS A 158 6.26 3.25 21.66
CA LYS A 158 6.73 1.88 21.39
C LYS A 158 8.24 1.84 21.19
N LEU A 159 8.81 2.77 20.43
CA LEU A 159 10.25 2.85 20.21
C LEU A 159 11.01 3.11 21.52
N SER A 160 10.50 4.01 22.38
CA SER A 160 11.12 4.29 23.67
C SER A 160 11.12 3.08 24.62
N ARG A 161 10.08 2.24 24.55
CA ARG A 161 9.98 1.01 25.34
C ARG A 161 10.82 -0.12 24.76
N LEU A 162 10.97 -0.17 23.44
CA LEU A 162 11.70 -1.22 22.73
C LEU A 162 13.16 -1.32 23.22
N ASP A 163 13.82 -0.18 23.46
CA ASP A 163 15.20 -0.18 23.97
C ASP A 163 15.30 -0.84 25.36
N ALA A 164 14.34 -0.55 26.25
CA ALA A 164 14.27 -1.16 27.57
C ALA A 164 13.94 -2.67 27.48
N GLU A 165 13.01 -3.05 26.61
CA GLU A 165 12.67 -4.45 26.35
C GLU A 165 13.87 -5.23 25.78
N ILE A 166 14.63 -4.65 24.85
CA ILE A 166 15.85 -5.25 24.30
C ILE A 166 16.91 -5.41 25.39
N ALA A 167 17.10 -4.39 26.24
CA ALA A 167 18.04 -4.48 27.35
C ALA A 167 17.65 -5.59 28.33
N GLN A 168 16.35 -5.69 28.68
CA GLN A 168 15.83 -6.74 29.54
C GLN A 168 15.99 -8.12 28.90
N LEU A 169 15.69 -8.25 27.60
CA LEU A 169 15.85 -9.51 26.86
C LEU A 169 17.31 -9.97 26.84
N ARG A 170 18.25 -9.05 26.58
CA ARG A 170 19.69 -9.33 26.62
C ARG A 170 20.15 -9.76 28.01
N ALA A 171 19.70 -9.07 29.05
CA ALA A 171 20.04 -9.43 30.43
C ALA A 171 19.49 -10.82 30.80
N THR A 172 18.25 -11.12 30.39
CA THR A 172 17.61 -12.41 30.64
C THR A 172 18.31 -13.53 29.88
N ALA A 173 18.63 -13.31 28.59
CA ALA A 173 19.33 -14.28 27.77
C ALA A 173 20.74 -14.56 28.29
N ALA A 174 21.46 -13.54 28.77
CA ALA A 174 22.78 -13.73 29.39
C ALA A 174 22.67 -14.57 30.68
N ALA A 175 21.73 -14.23 31.57
CA ALA A 175 21.52 -14.99 32.81
C ALA A 175 21.10 -16.45 32.54
N GLN A 176 20.22 -16.68 31.57
CA GLN A 176 19.83 -18.03 31.14
C GLN A 176 21.00 -18.79 30.53
N GLY A 177 21.82 -18.13 29.70
CA GLY A 177 23.01 -18.72 29.11
C GLY A 177 24.03 -19.15 30.17
N ASP A 178 24.25 -18.33 31.19
CA ASP A 178 25.16 -18.66 32.30
C ASP A 178 24.63 -19.82 33.15
N GLU A 179 23.32 -19.85 33.43
CA GLU A 179 22.68 -20.95 34.16
C GLU A 179 22.74 -22.27 33.38
N GLU A 180 22.44 -22.23 32.07
CA GLU A 180 22.53 -23.40 31.20
C GLU A 180 23.96 -23.89 31.07
N ALA A 181 24.94 -23.00 30.90
CA ALA A 181 26.35 -23.37 30.85
C ALA A 181 26.80 -24.07 32.14
N ALA A 182 26.38 -23.57 33.31
CA ALA A 182 26.65 -24.19 34.59
C ALA A 182 25.99 -25.58 34.71
N ARG A 183 24.73 -25.73 34.29
CA ARG A 183 24.02 -27.02 34.28
C ARG A 183 24.67 -28.02 33.34
N LEU A 184 25.03 -27.62 32.12
CA LEU A 184 25.71 -28.47 31.14
C LEU A 184 27.07 -28.93 31.66
N LYS A 185 27.83 -28.03 32.29
CA LYS A 185 29.12 -28.39 32.88
C LYS A 185 28.95 -29.42 34.00
N ALA A 186 28.01 -29.21 34.92
CA ALA A 186 27.72 -30.16 35.99
C ALA A 186 27.27 -31.52 35.45
N ALA A 187 26.38 -31.53 34.46
CA ALA A 187 25.93 -32.75 33.81
C ALA A 187 27.08 -33.48 33.08
N ALA A 188 27.95 -32.74 32.40
CA ALA A 188 29.12 -33.31 31.73
C ALA A 188 30.12 -33.92 32.71
N GLU A 189 30.38 -33.26 33.85
CA GLU A 189 31.24 -33.80 34.91
C GLU A 189 30.64 -35.07 35.54
N GLN A 190 29.32 -35.11 35.74
CA GLN A 190 28.63 -36.30 36.25
C GLN A 190 28.68 -37.45 35.24
N GLU A 191 28.44 -37.17 33.96
CA GLU A 191 28.47 -38.18 32.90
C GLU A 191 29.90 -38.71 32.70
N GLN A 192 30.91 -37.83 32.75
CA GLN A 192 32.31 -38.24 32.72
C GLN A 192 32.63 -39.23 33.85
N ARG A 193 32.21 -38.94 35.09
CA ARG A 193 32.42 -39.85 36.23
C ARG A 193 31.73 -41.19 36.01
N ARG A 194 30.49 -41.17 35.51
CA ARG A 194 29.72 -42.37 35.21
C ARG A 194 30.37 -43.24 34.14
N ILE A 195 30.90 -42.61 33.09
CA ILE A 195 31.62 -43.31 32.01
C ILE A 195 32.87 -43.98 32.59
N ILE A 196 33.65 -43.26 33.41
CA ILE A 196 34.86 -43.81 34.02
C ILE A 196 34.52 -45.01 34.92
N GLU A 197 33.52 -44.87 35.80
CA GLU A 197 33.09 -45.94 36.69
C GLU A 197 32.62 -47.17 35.90
N THR A 198 31.81 -46.95 34.84
CA THR A 198 31.33 -48.03 33.98
C THR A 198 32.50 -48.72 33.26
N ALA A 199 33.45 -47.95 32.72
CA ALA A 199 34.63 -48.49 32.07
C ALA A 199 35.52 -49.29 33.04
N GLU A 200 35.71 -48.82 34.28
CA GLU A 200 36.46 -49.55 35.31
C GLU A 200 35.77 -50.88 35.66
N GLN A 201 34.45 -50.87 35.80
CA GLN A 201 33.66 -52.08 36.04
C GLN A 201 33.78 -53.07 34.86
N GLU A 202 33.68 -52.59 33.62
CA GLU A 202 33.84 -53.41 32.41
C GLU A 202 35.25 -54.00 32.29
N ILE A 203 36.29 -53.19 32.52
CA ILE A 203 37.69 -53.65 32.52
C ILE A 203 37.91 -54.72 33.59
N SER A 204 37.40 -54.51 34.81
CA SER A 204 37.51 -55.51 35.88
C SER A 204 36.78 -56.81 35.52
N ALA A 205 35.58 -56.72 34.95
CA ALA A 205 34.83 -57.88 34.49
C ALA A 205 35.58 -58.64 33.39
N ALA A 206 36.07 -57.93 32.37
CA ALA A 206 36.86 -58.51 31.28
C ALA A 206 38.16 -59.15 31.79
N ALA A 207 38.87 -58.50 32.71
CA ALA A 207 40.08 -59.05 33.31
C ALA A 207 39.80 -60.32 34.12
N ASN A 208 38.68 -60.39 34.84
CA ASN A 208 38.27 -61.58 35.57
C ASN A 208 37.91 -62.73 34.62
N THR A 209 37.21 -62.45 33.52
CA THR A 209 36.93 -63.43 32.47
C THR A 209 38.22 -63.96 31.86
N ALA A 210 39.12 -63.08 31.40
CA ALA A 210 40.40 -63.49 30.83
C ALA A 210 41.25 -64.33 31.80
N ARG A 211 41.26 -64.01 33.10
CA ARG A 211 41.92 -64.83 34.12
C ARG A 211 41.31 -66.21 34.26
N ARG A 212 39.97 -66.35 34.15
CA ARG A 212 39.28 -67.64 34.19
C ARG A 212 39.62 -68.47 32.95
N ASP A 213 39.62 -67.84 31.78
CA ASP A 213 39.95 -68.50 30.52
C ASP A 213 41.39 -69.03 30.50
N LEU A 214 42.35 -68.22 30.98
CA LEU A 214 43.75 -68.65 31.12
C LEU A 214 43.93 -69.82 32.10
N LYS A 215 43.18 -69.82 33.21
CA LYS A 215 43.20 -70.92 34.18
C LYS A 215 42.63 -72.20 33.57
N ALA A 216 41.51 -72.11 32.86
CA ALA A 216 40.88 -73.22 32.17
C ALA A 216 41.83 -73.81 31.11
N TYR A 217 42.43 -72.96 30.28
CA TYR A 217 43.40 -73.36 29.26
C TYR A 217 44.64 -74.03 29.88
N SER A 218 45.15 -73.50 30.99
CA SER A 218 46.30 -74.09 31.69
C SER A 218 45.96 -75.45 32.29
N ALA A 219 44.76 -75.62 32.84
CA ALA A 219 44.28 -76.90 33.35
C ALA A 219 44.14 -77.93 32.23
N GLU A 220 43.56 -77.54 31.09
CA GLU A 220 43.43 -78.39 29.91
C GLU A 220 44.81 -78.84 29.39
N LEU A 221 45.77 -77.92 29.29
CA LEU A 221 47.14 -78.23 28.88
C LEU A 221 47.84 -79.19 29.86
N ALA A 222 47.66 -78.98 31.16
CA ALA A 222 48.22 -79.85 32.20
C ALA A 222 47.64 -81.26 32.15
N VAL A 223 46.31 -81.39 32.00
CA VAL A 223 45.63 -82.68 31.82
C VAL A 223 46.13 -83.36 30.55
N GLY A 224 46.17 -82.65 29.42
CA GLY A 224 46.67 -83.21 28.16
C GLY A 224 48.14 -83.64 28.21
N LEU A 225 48.98 -82.98 29.01
CA LEU A 225 50.36 -83.42 29.26
C LEU A 225 50.43 -84.64 30.17
N ALA A 226 49.59 -84.68 31.21
CA ALA A 226 49.48 -85.82 32.12
C ALA A 226 49.01 -87.07 31.36
N GLU A 227 47.97 -86.98 30.53
CA GLU A 227 47.50 -88.07 29.67
C GLU A 227 48.61 -88.62 28.77
N LYS A 228 49.45 -87.76 28.19
CA LYS A 228 50.60 -88.18 27.36
C LYS A 228 51.72 -88.83 28.18
N ARG A 229 51.88 -88.46 29.45
CA ARG A 229 52.92 -88.97 30.36
C ARG A 229 52.51 -90.27 31.06
N ILE A 230 51.23 -90.46 31.34
CA ILE A 230 50.68 -91.67 31.97
C ILE A 230 50.81 -92.83 30.98
N LYS A 231 51.71 -93.76 31.28
CA LYS A 231 51.75 -95.09 30.65
C LYS A 231 51.36 -96.09 31.72
N VAL A 232 50.21 -96.73 31.56
CA VAL A 232 49.75 -97.76 32.48
C VAL A 232 50.48 -99.06 32.12
N ASP A 233 51.33 -99.53 33.03
CA ASP A 233 51.89 -100.88 32.99
C ASP A 233 51.12 -101.80 33.94
N ALA A 234 51.31 -103.12 33.79
CA ALA A 234 50.56 -104.11 34.55
C ALA A 234 50.83 -104.06 36.07
N ALA A 235 51.96 -103.48 36.51
CA ALA A 235 52.30 -103.33 37.92
C ALA A 235 51.55 -102.14 38.55
N THR A 236 51.50 -101.00 37.85
CA THR A 236 50.77 -99.80 38.28
C THR A 236 49.27 -100.06 38.37
N ASP A 237 48.71 -100.86 37.46
CA ASP A 237 47.28 -101.24 37.47
C ASP A 237 46.89 -102.07 38.70
N GLN A 238 47.73 -103.03 39.11
CA GLN A 238 47.49 -103.82 40.34
C GLN A 238 47.56 -102.96 41.61
N GLU A 239 48.46 -101.97 41.66
CA GLU A 239 48.57 -101.03 42.77
C GLU A 239 47.34 -100.13 42.87
N LEU A 240 46.85 -99.59 41.75
CA LEU A 240 45.61 -98.80 41.69
C LEU A 240 44.38 -99.58 42.17
N VAL A 241 44.25 -100.85 41.78
CA VAL A 241 43.15 -101.71 42.21
C VAL A 241 43.19 -101.95 43.73
N ARG A 242 44.39 -102.17 44.29
CA ARG A 242 44.56 -102.31 45.75
C ARG A 242 44.19 -101.05 46.50
N ASP A 243 44.67 -99.89 46.06
CA ASP A 243 44.36 -98.61 46.69
C ASP A 243 42.86 -98.28 46.64
N PHE A 244 42.18 -98.58 45.53
CA PHE A 244 40.74 -98.39 45.40
C PHE A 244 39.94 -99.28 46.37
N VAL A 245 40.33 -100.54 46.51
CA VAL A 245 39.70 -101.47 47.47
C VAL A 245 39.92 -101.01 48.91
N ASP A 246 41.11 -100.52 49.24
CA ASP A 246 41.42 -99.98 50.56
C ASP A 246 40.69 -98.67 50.88
N GLN A 247 40.37 -97.87 49.86
CA GLN A 247 39.59 -96.64 50.01
C GLN A 247 38.10 -96.91 50.20
N LEU A 248 37.54 -97.88 49.46
CA LEU A 248 36.17 -98.38 49.68
C LEU A 248 36.01 -99.01 51.07
N GLY A 249 37.00 -99.78 51.52
CA GLY A 249 37.01 -100.39 52.85
C GLY A 249 37.13 -99.38 54.01
N ARG A 250 37.59 -98.15 53.74
CA ARG A 250 37.62 -97.03 54.69
C ARG A 250 36.32 -96.22 54.68
N ASN A 251 35.76 -95.93 53.51
CA ASN A 251 34.53 -95.15 53.37
C ASN A 251 33.27 -95.93 53.76
N GLY A 252 33.26 -97.26 53.62
CA GLY A 252 32.16 -98.12 54.08
C GLY A 252 32.16 -98.43 55.59
N ARG A 253 33.07 -97.81 56.36
CA ARG A 253 33.24 -98.04 57.80
C ARG A 253 32.82 -96.82 58.65
N GLN A 254 32.18 -95.83 58.04
CA GLN A 254 31.53 -94.69 58.71
C GLN A 254 30.02 -94.80 58.60
#